data_AF-A0A815QHJ3-F1
#
_entry.id   AF-A0A815QHJ3-F1
#
_cell.length_a   1.000
_cell.length_b   1.000
_cell.length_c   1.000
_cell.angle_alpha   90.00
_cell.angle_beta   90.00
_cell.angle_gamma   90.00
#
_symmetry.space_group_name_H-M   'P 1'
#
loop_
_entity.id
_entity.type
_entity.pdbx_description
1 polymer ?
#
loop_
_entity_poly.entity_id
_entity_poly.type
_entity_poly.pdbx_seq_one_letter_code
_entity_poly.pdbx_strand_id
1 'polypeptide(L)'
;MYNATFENLPDEIILEICQYLHCSHVLYSFFNLNSRINQTITFYRQHVYFRRASYKILLYIYEYILPQIGSSILSLTIHPLHQASFPSSIDQYISTIFSNLKILTLTSWKSEKLVSFLDILQDMKYLHKLIIQELSCSILIDDRNLIEKVFNNKNSFLTNVIFDYDCDSMNLSNYSLNNIILHNISSLTIQLNTLTDFSRLIHFIPNIQQLDISLKNSSLKTVPFDVKLLHLKIFSLWNINYYSNFDDVISLLTIVPAIEQFSLTISTRDSNLINGEKLFSIFPIQLKKFNYTVCYYLKQDHYPLDINNIINSWQSIPIVYSFSEIDERIFLHTLPYSSSRFIIRSSLAKNFPIKHMYQMYSKASQLHVYTMTNLLDMFPIIGQCRHIRELTLLATNNQSNILDSQCKSTTDNNQQLMKLPYLNRLEILTIEGIPSNLHYLKELFLAAPNLSVLVIDLNCLLTILEDENQSLILYVLFHKHIRDLCIRISDNNETNQLTTEKIHLIGRIFTQVRNLTIDHEESNEYIESNLIKFVVNQFRQLVILHIYGKIPNDMVNSHIRQWFIEQNCFQIKSTDIFRIECSNTWFKLWL
;
A
#
# COMPACT_ATOMS: atom_id res chain seq x y z
N MET A 1 -21.47 -5.73 44.93
CA MET A 1 -21.82 -4.31 44.71
C MET A 1 -20.58 -3.55 44.19
N TYR A 2 -20.10 -3.88 42.98
CA TYR A 2 -18.95 -3.23 42.31
C TYR A 2 -19.16 -3.21 40.77
N ASN A 3 -20.38 -2.94 40.30
CA ASN A 3 -20.69 -2.73 38.87
C ASN A 3 -20.75 -1.25 38.48
N ALA A 4 -20.13 -0.36 39.27
CA ALA A 4 -19.99 1.05 38.94
C ALA A 4 -18.53 1.33 38.59
N THR A 5 -18.13 1.24 37.32
CA THR A 5 -16.85 1.84 36.87
C THR A 5 -16.82 2.21 35.39
N PHE A 6 -17.23 1.33 34.47
CA PHE A 6 -17.04 1.61 33.03
C PHE A 6 -18.12 2.53 32.42
N GLU A 7 -19.42 2.28 32.70
CA GLU A 7 -20.52 3.08 32.13
C GLU A 7 -20.54 4.53 32.61
N ASN A 8 -19.87 4.81 33.73
CA ASN A 8 -19.71 6.14 34.31
C ASN A 8 -18.50 6.89 33.75
N LEU A 9 -17.65 6.26 32.93
CA LEU A 9 -16.53 6.95 32.29
C LEU A 9 -17.07 8.05 31.37
N PRO A 10 -16.41 9.22 31.29
CA PRO A 10 -16.71 10.23 30.29
C PRO A 10 -16.55 9.70 28.86
N ASP A 11 -17.31 10.24 27.91
CA ASP A 11 -17.29 9.78 26.51
C ASP A 11 -15.91 9.96 25.88
N GLU A 12 -15.18 10.99 26.31
CA GLU A 12 -13.80 11.28 25.89
C GLU A 12 -12.86 10.13 26.24
N ILE A 13 -13.00 9.55 27.45
CA ILE A 13 -12.16 8.41 27.88
C ILE A 13 -12.51 7.16 27.08
N ILE A 14 -13.80 6.95 26.80
CA ILE A 14 -14.24 5.81 25.97
C ILE A 14 -13.71 5.96 24.55
N LEU A 15 -13.81 7.16 23.96
CA LEU A 15 -13.28 7.45 22.63
C LEU A 15 -11.76 7.28 22.59
N GLU A 16 -11.05 7.72 23.61
CA GLU A 16 -9.60 7.54 23.73
C GLU A 16 -9.22 6.06 23.76
N ILE A 17 -9.94 5.23 24.55
CA ILE A 17 -9.75 3.77 24.54
C ILE A 17 -10.03 3.20 23.15
N CYS A 18 -11.11 3.65 22.50
CA CYS A 18 -11.52 3.17 21.18
C CYS A 18 -10.51 3.51 20.08
N GLN A 19 -9.73 4.59 20.21
CA GLN A 19 -8.64 4.90 19.27
C GLN A 19 -7.55 3.82 19.23
N TYR A 20 -7.37 3.06 20.31
CA TYR A 20 -6.42 1.95 20.39
C TYR A 20 -7.00 0.59 19.94
N LEU A 21 -8.28 0.54 19.60
CA LEU A 21 -8.99 -0.67 19.22
C LEU A 21 -9.37 -0.65 17.73
N HIS A 22 -9.29 -1.82 17.08
CA HIS A 22 -9.87 -1.97 15.74
C HIS A 22 -11.40 -1.90 15.81
N CYS A 23 -12.02 -1.44 14.73
CA CYS A 23 -13.47 -1.30 14.63
C CYS A 23 -14.23 -2.59 15.00
N SER A 24 -13.73 -3.76 14.60
CA SER A 24 -14.32 -5.05 14.99
C SER A 24 -14.34 -5.26 16.51
N HIS A 25 -13.27 -4.92 17.22
CA HIS A 25 -13.19 -5.02 18.68
C HIS A 25 -14.09 -4.00 19.37
N VAL A 26 -14.18 -2.78 18.83
CA VAL A 26 -15.08 -1.75 19.36
C VAL A 26 -16.53 -2.22 19.26
N LEU A 27 -16.94 -2.69 18.08
CA LEU A 27 -18.29 -3.23 17.89
C LEU A 27 -18.55 -4.44 18.77
N TYR A 28 -17.64 -5.40 18.82
CA TYR A 28 -17.78 -6.60 19.65
C TYR A 28 -17.90 -6.29 21.15
N SER A 29 -17.14 -5.30 21.64
CA SER A 29 -17.05 -5.02 23.08
C SER A 29 -18.11 -4.03 23.58
N PHE A 30 -18.53 -3.08 22.75
CA PHE A 30 -19.34 -1.94 23.18
C PHE A 30 -20.73 -1.86 22.55
N PHE A 31 -20.99 -2.60 21.48
CA PHE A 31 -22.29 -2.56 20.83
C PHE A 31 -23.40 -3.07 21.77
N ASN A 32 -24.49 -2.30 21.84
CA ASN A 32 -25.68 -2.62 22.61
C ASN A 32 -25.46 -2.80 24.13
N LEU A 33 -24.38 -2.22 24.69
CA LEU A 33 -24.23 -2.12 26.14
C LEU A 33 -25.29 -1.19 26.74
N ASN A 34 -25.39 0.04 26.23
CA ASN A 34 -26.47 0.98 26.55
C ASN A 34 -26.60 2.07 25.45
N SER A 35 -27.65 2.88 25.54
CA SER A 35 -27.96 3.92 24.55
C SER A 35 -26.86 4.97 24.42
N ARG A 36 -26.26 5.41 25.54
CA ARG A 36 -25.16 6.38 25.57
C ARG A 36 -23.94 5.82 24.85
N ILE A 37 -23.45 4.63 25.23
CA ILE A 37 -22.28 4.02 24.58
C ILE A 37 -22.52 3.80 23.08
N ASN A 38 -23.73 3.37 22.69
CA ASN A 38 -24.12 3.24 21.29
C ASN A 38 -24.07 4.57 20.51
N GLN A 39 -24.31 5.70 21.18
CA GLN A 39 -24.12 7.04 20.61
C GLN A 39 -22.63 7.39 20.55
N THR A 40 -21.87 7.11 21.61
CA THR A 40 -20.42 7.37 21.67
C THR A 40 -19.67 6.64 20.55
N ILE A 41 -20.02 5.39 20.25
CA ILE A 41 -19.38 4.60 19.17
C ILE A 41 -20.01 4.78 17.79
N THR A 42 -20.86 5.80 17.57
CA THR A 42 -21.59 6.01 16.31
C THR A 42 -20.67 5.99 15.09
N PHE A 43 -19.48 6.58 15.20
CA PHE A 43 -18.49 6.56 14.12
C PHE A 43 -18.14 5.13 13.68
N TYR A 44 -17.84 4.22 14.61
CA TYR A 44 -17.51 2.82 14.33
C TYR A 44 -18.70 2.02 13.80
N ARG A 45 -19.94 2.45 14.12
CA ARG A 45 -21.17 1.86 13.57
C ARG A 45 -21.44 2.31 12.13
N GLN A 46 -21.00 3.52 11.77
CA GLN A 46 -21.18 4.09 10.44
C GLN A 46 -20.04 3.75 9.48
N HIS A 47 -18.82 3.57 10.00
CA HIS A 47 -17.60 3.31 9.24
C HIS A 47 -16.99 1.97 9.65
N VAL A 48 -17.42 0.92 8.97
CA VAL A 48 -17.18 -0.46 9.36
C VAL A 48 -16.02 -1.07 8.57
N TYR A 49 -14.99 -1.51 9.30
CA TYR A 49 -13.82 -2.20 8.76
C TYR A 49 -13.40 -3.37 9.65
N PHE A 50 -13.30 -4.56 9.07
CA PHE A 50 -13.09 -5.80 9.83
C PHE A 50 -11.67 -6.37 9.77
N ARG A 51 -10.68 -5.59 9.32
CA ARG A 51 -9.29 -6.08 9.26
C ARG A 51 -8.84 -6.55 10.64
N ARG A 52 -8.15 -7.69 10.67
CA ARG A 52 -7.53 -8.27 11.89
C ARG A 52 -8.53 -8.72 12.96
N ALA A 53 -9.81 -8.93 12.63
CA ALA A 53 -10.76 -9.59 13.53
C ALA A 53 -10.45 -11.10 13.59
N SER A 54 -10.63 -11.73 14.76
CA SER A 54 -10.68 -13.20 14.83
C SER A 54 -11.94 -13.73 14.16
N TYR A 55 -11.91 -14.98 13.71
CA TYR A 55 -13.04 -15.58 13.02
C TYR A 55 -14.29 -15.60 13.92
N LYS A 56 -14.12 -15.90 15.21
CA LYS A 56 -15.20 -15.83 16.21
C LYS A 56 -15.83 -14.44 16.35
N ILE A 57 -15.00 -13.39 16.44
CA ILE A 57 -15.50 -12.01 16.56
C ILE A 57 -16.27 -11.62 15.30
N LEU A 58 -15.72 -11.99 14.14
CA LEU A 58 -16.30 -11.70 12.85
C LEU A 58 -17.68 -12.36 12.68
N LEU A 59 -17.80 -13.65 13.01
CA LEU A 59 -19.08 -14.36 13.00
C LEU A 59 -20.11 -13.70 13.92
N TYR A 60 -19.72 -13.34 15.14
CA TYR A 60 -20.62 -12.64 16.05
C TYR A 60 -21.11 -11.31 15.47
N ILE A 61 -20.20 -10.53 14.87
CA ILE A 61 -20.55 -9.27 14.22
C ILE A 61 -21.54 -9.52 13.08
N TYR A 62 -21.32 -10.53 12.25
CA TYR A 62 -22.18 -10.83 11.11
C TYR A 62 -23.56 -11.33 11.51
N GLU A 63 -23.63 -12.23 12.48
CA GLU A 63 -24.90 -12.84 12.88
C GLU A 63 -25.74 -11.89 13.74
N TYR A 64 -25.10 -11.10 14.61
CA TYR A 64 -25.81 -10.33 15.63
C TYR A 64 -25.76 -8.82 15.44
N ILE A 65 -24.62 -8.25 15.02
CA ILE A 65 -24.44 -6.79 15.01
C ILE A 65 -24.85 -6.18 13.66
N LEU A 66 -24.28 -6.66 12.56
CA LEU A 66 -24.52 -6.11 11.22
C LEU A 66 -26.00 -6.05 10.83
N PRO A 67 -26.85 -7.06 11.11
CA PRO A 67 -28.27 -6.97 10.78
C PRO A 67 -28.99 -5.83 11.49
N GLN A 68 -28.51 -5.40 12.66
CA GLN A 68 -29.12 -4.33 13.46
C GLN A 68 -28.63 -2.94 13.05
N ILE A 69 -27.39 -2.82 12.57
CA ILE A 69 -26.78 -1.53 12.21
C ILE A 69 -26.65 -1.31 10.71
N GLY A 70 -26.95 -2.30 9.87
CA GLY A 70 -26.67 -2.31 8.43
C GLY A 70 -27.14 -1.04 7.73
N SER A 71 -28.38 -0.61 8.02
CA SER A 71 -28.98 0.58 7.42
C SER A 71 -28.31 1.88 7.85
N SER A 72 -27.54 1.88 8.94
CA SER A 72 -26.78 3.05 9.40
C SER A 72 -25.35 3.10 8.87
N ILE A 73 -24.87 2.04 8.21
CA ILE A 73 -23.50 1.97 7.67
C ILE A 73 -23.40 2.88 6.45
N LEU A 74 -22.46 3.83 6.51
CA LEU A 74 -22.14 4.77 5.44
C LEU A 74 -20.89 4.36 4.68
N SER A 75 -19.94 3.70 5.36
CA SER A 75 -18.72 3.19 4.75
C SER A 75 -18.46 1.76 5.20
N LEU A 76 -18.21 0.88 4.24
CA LEU A 76 -17.95 -0.53 4.47
C LEU A 76 -16.69 -0.95 3.72
N THR A 77 -15.85 -1.71 4.39
CA THR A 77 -14.69 -2.33 3.75
C THR A 77 -14.80 -3.86 3.80
N ILE A 78 -14.77 -4.48 2.61
CA ILE A 78 -14.95 -5.92 2.42
C ILE A 78 -13.68 -6.52 1.82
N HIS A 79 -13.12 -7.49 2.54
CA HIS A 79 -12.09 -8.39 2.03
C HIS A 79 -12.78 -9.68 1.51
N PRO A 80 -12.31 -10.35 0.44
CA PRO A 80 -13.01 -11.52 -0.10
C PRO A 80 -13.19 -12.66 0.91
N LEU A 81 -12.24 -12.83 1.84
CA LEU A 81 -12.36 -13.80 2.94
C LEU A 81 -13.44 -13.45 3.97
N HIS A 82 -13.69 -12.15 4.14
CA HIS A 82 -14.76 -11.66 4.98
C HIS A 82 -16.11 -11.96 4.32
N GLN A 83 -16.22 -11.71 3.01
CA GLN A 83 -17.40 -12.02 2.21
C GLN A 83 -17.69 -13.52 2.19
N ALA A 84 -16.67 -14.36 2.01
CA ALA A 84 -16.84 -15.81 2.02
C ALA A 84 -17.33 -16.35 3.38
N SER A 85 -17.22 -15.54 4.45
CA SER A 85 -17.71 -15.84 5.80
C SER A 85 -19.08 -15.20 6.10
N PHE A 86 -19.67 -14.47 5.15
CA PHE A 86 -21.01 -13.93 5.32
C PHE A 86 -22.02 -15.08 5.47
N PRO A 87 -22.93 -15.00 6.46
CA PRO A 87 -24.14 -15.79 6.45
C PRO A 87 -24.86 -15.58 5.12
N SER A 88 -25.51 -16.63 4.59
CA SER A 88 -26.29 -16.53 3.34
C SER A 88 -27.34 -15.44 3.38
N SER A 89 -27.89 -15.16 4.57
CA SER A 89 -28.82 -14.06 4.83
C SER A 89 -28.21 -12.68 4.63
N ILE A 90 -26.90 -12.50 4.83
CA ILE A 90 -26.22 -11.26 4.48
C ILE A 90 -25.95 -11.24 2.99
N ASP A 91 -25.34 -12.31 2.45
CA ASP A 91 -24.86 -12.36 1.07
C ASP A 91 -25.98 -12.13 0.04
N GLN A 92 -27.18 -12.68 0.27
CA GLN A 92 -28.34 -12.49 -0.61
C GLN A 92 -28.99 -11.11 -0.51
N TYR A 93 -28.77 -10.39 0.59
CA TYR A 93 -29.51 -9.18 0.94
C TYR A 93 -28.59 -7.97 1.20
N ILE A 94 -27.31 -8.03 0.77
CA ILE A 94 -26.29 -6.99 1.01
C ILE A 94 -26.82 -5.60 0.67
N SER A 95 -27.43 -5.42 -0.51
CA SER A 95 -27.95 -4.12 -0.97
C SER A 95 -29.08 -3.58 -0.07
N THR A 96 -29.91 -4.46 0.49
CA THR A 96 -31.00 -4.08 1.40
C THR A 96 -30.50 -3.80 2.81
N ILE A 97 -29.55 -4.61 3.31
CA ILE A 97 -28.94 -4.43 4.63
C ILE A 97 -28.19 -3.11 4.67
N PHE A 98 -27.34 -2.86 3.68
CA PHE A 98 -26.54 -1.63 3.59
C PHE A 98 -27.22 -0.56 2.72
N SER A 99 -28.50 -0.34 2.99
CA SER A 99 -29.35 0.54 2.19
C SER A 99 -28.91 2.00 2.11
N ASN A 100 -28.10 2.50 3.05
CA ASN A 100 -27.55 3.86 3.05
C ASN A 100 -26.04 3.92 2.76
N LEU A 101 -25.46 2.82 2.24
CA LEU A 101 -24.04 2.75 1.96
C LEU A 101 -23.62 3.81 0.94
N LYS A 102 -22.61 4.58 1.31
CA LYS A 102 -22.08 5.69 0.52
C LYS A 102 -20.71 5.35 -0.07
N ILE A 103 -19.86 4.67 0.70
CA ILE A 103 -18.48 4.32 0.32
C ILE A 103 -18.28 2.81 0.50
N LEU A 104 -17.87 2.14 -0.57
CA LEU A 104 -17.48 0.73 -0.51
C LEU A 104 -16.00 0.59 -0.84
N THR A 105 -15.26 -0.07 0.04
CA THR A 105 -13.84 -0.41 -0.18
C THR A 105 -13.70 -1.91 -0.31
N LEU A 106 -13.10 -2.37 -1.39
CA LEU A 106 -12.85 -3.77 -1.71
C LEU A 106 -11.34 -4.01 -1.69
N THR A 107 -10.86 -4.79 -0.72
CA THR A 107 -9.41 -4.99 -0.50
C THR A 107 -8.98 -6.40 -0.89
N SER A 108 -7.88 -6.53 -1.63
CA SER A 108 -7.20 -7.80 -1.93
C SER A 108 -8.06 -8.78 -2.74
N TRP A 109 -8.84 -8.26 -3.70
CA TRP A 109 -9.70 -9.06 -4.57
C TRP A 109 -8.95 -9.60 -5.78
N LYS A 110 -9.37 -10.78 -6.28
CA LYS A 110 -9.03 -11.24 -7.63
C LYS A 110 -10.09 -10.78 -8.62
N SER A 111 -9.71 -10.44 -9.85
CA SER A 111 -10.65 -9.95 -10.88
C SER A 111 -11.88 -10.86 -11.07
N GLU A 112 -11.70 -12.19 -11.04
CA GLU A 112 -12.79 -13.20 -11.09
C GLU A 112 -13.87 -13.02 -10.04
N LYS A 113 -13.47 -12.98 -8.77
CA LYS A 113 -14.42 -12.83 -7.65
C LYS A 113 -15.02 -11.42 -7.63
N LEU A 114 -14.25 -10.42 -8.06
CA LEU A 114 -14.74 -9.06 -8.13
C LEU A 114 -15.85 -8.93 -9.17
N VAL A 115 -15.64 -9.47 -10.38
CA VAL A 115 -16.63 -9.43 -11.47
C VAL A 115 -17.97 -10.04 -11.05
N SER A 116 -17.99 -11.14 -10.28
CA SER A 116 -19.25 -11.70 -9.76
C SER A 116 -19.88 -10.82 -8.68
N PHE A 117 -19.06 -10.20 -7.82
CA PHE A 117 -19.54 -9.31 -6.76
C PHE A 117 -20.10 -7.98 -7.28
N LEU A 118 -19.59 -7.45 -8.40
CA LEU A 118 -20.03 -6.17 -8.98
C LEU A 118 -21.51 -6.15 -9.37
N ASP A 119 -22.12 -7.30 -9.64
CA ASP A 119 -23.55 -7.38 -9.97
C ASP A 119 -24.42 -6.94 -8.78
N ILE A 120 -23.98 -7.20 -7.55
CA ILE A 120 -24.67 -6.81 -6.30
C ILE A 120 -24.66 -5.28 -6.12
N LEU A 121 -23.65 -4.59 -6.67
CA LEU A 121 -23.52 -3.13 -6.52
C LEU A 121 -24.57 -2.34 -7.29
N GLN A 122 -25.21 -2.94 -8.29
CA GLN A 122 -26.23 -2.27 -9.12
C GLN A 122 -27.43 -1.79 -8.29
N ASP A 123 -27.72 -2.48 -7.19
CA ASP A 123 -28.88 -2.19 -6.32
C ASP A 123 -28.58 -1.17 -5.21
N MET A 124 -27.33 -0.72 -5.07
CA MET A 124 -26.90 0.18 -3.99
C MET A 124 -27.14 1.65 -4.34
N LYS A 125 -28.38 2.13 -4.15
CA LYS A 125 -28.84 3.45 -4.59
C LYS A 125 -28.01 4.66 -4.11
N TYR A 126 -27.32 4.60 -2.97
CA TYR A 126 -26.56 5.76 -2.46
C TYR A 126 -25.04 5.60 -2.55
N LEU A 127 -24.58 4.51 -3.17
CA LEU A 127 -23.16 4.26 -3.30
C LEU A 127 -22.57 5.28 -4.29
N HIS A 128 -21.77 6.21 -3.77
CA HIS A 128 -21.17 7.28 -4.56
C HIS A 128 -19.69 7.03 -4.86
N LYS A 129 -19.02 6.22 -4.03
CA LYS A 129 -17.59 5.94 -4.13
C LYS A 129 -17.29 4.46 -4.00
N LEU A 130 -16.61 3.92 -5.01
CA LEU A 130 -16.03 2.59 -5.02
C LEU A 130 -14.50 2.70 -4.95
N ILE A 131 -13.90 2.05 -3.96
CA ILE A 131 -12.45 1.95 -3.80
C ILE A 131 -12.08 0.48 -3.93
N ILE A 132 -11.16 0.17 -4.83
CA ILE A 132 -10.62 -1.17 -5.04
C ILE A 132 -9.13 -1.08 -4.72
N GLN A 133 -8.67 -1.85 -3.74
CA GLN A 133 -7.28 -1.86 -3.28
C GLN A 133 -6.68 -3.26 -3.48
N GLU A 134 -5.39 -3.32 -3.82
CA GLU A 134 -4.64 -4.58 -3.97
C GLU A 134 -5.35 -5.57 -4.91
N LEU A 135 -5.87 -5.09 -6.05
CA LEU A 135 -6.52 -5.95 -7.05
C LEU A 135 -5.47 -6.78 -7.78
N SER A 136 -5.60 -8.10 -7.74
CA SER A 136 -4.82 -9.00 -8.59
C SER A 136 -5.61 -9.36 -9.86
N CYS A 137 -5.08 -9.03 -11.02
CA CYS A 137 -5.68 -9.37 -12.31
C CYS A 137 -5.40 -10.85 -12.62
N SER A 138 -6.46 -11.60 -12.89
CA SER A 138 -6.36 -12.99 -13.34
C SER A 138 -6.19 -13.07 -14.85
N ILE A 139 -5.41 -14.05 -15.32
CA ILE A 139 -5.31 -14.42 -16.74
C ILE A 139 -6.66 -14.90 -17.29
N LEU A 140 -7.55 -15.42 -16.45
CA LEU A 140 -8.84 -16.00 -16.86
C LEU A 140 -9.89 -14.95 -17.23
N ILE A 141 -9.76 -13.72 -16.73
CA ILE A 141 -10.68 -12.63 -17.02
C ILE A 141 -9.95 -11.52 -17.72
N ASP A 142 -10.45 -11.18 -18.91
CA ASP A 142 -10.08 -9.97 -19.61
C ASP A 142 -10.40 -8.75 -18.73
N ASP A 143 -9.38 -7.92 -18.45
CA ASP A 143 -9.51 -6.65 -17.72
C ASP A 143 -10.65 -5.79 -18.27
N ARG A 144 -10.94 -5.94 -19.57
CA ARG A 144 -12.12 -5.41 -20.23
C ARG A 144 -13.40 -5.69 -19.45
N ASN A 145 -13.70 -6.95 -19.14
CA ASN A 145 -14.96 -7.34 -18.52
C ASN A 145 -15.10 -6.69 -17.14
N LEU A 146 -13.98 -6.60 -16.41
CA LEU A 146 -13.97 -5.92 -15.12
C LEU A 146 -14.30 -4.43 -15.27
N ILE A 147 -13.60 -3.74 -16.17
CA ILE A 147 -13.81 -2.32 -16.43
C ILE A 147 -15.24 -2.05 -16.92
N GLU A 148 -15.74 -2.86 -17.87
CA GLU A 148 -17.11 -2.76 -18.36
C GLU A 148 -18.14 -2.96 -17.25
N LYS A 149 -17.95 -3.92 -16.33
CA LYS A 149 -18.87 -4.12 -15.20
C LYS A 149 -18.85 -2.98 -14.18
N VAL A 150 -17.68 -2.44 -13.87
CA VAL A 150 -17.56 -1.30 -12.95
C VAL A 150 -18.25 -0.08 -13.55
N PHE A 151 -18.09 0.12 -14.85
CA PHE A 151 -18.48 1.34 -15.54
C PHE A 151 -19.90 1.31 -16.12
N ASN A 152 -20.42 0.14 -16.52
CA ASN A 152 -21.83 -0.06 -16.87
C ASN A 152 -22.73 -0.29 -15.65
N ASN A 153 -22.23 0.03 -14.45
CA ASN A 153 -23.03 -0.09 -13.24
C ASN A 153 -24.25 0.84 -13.35
N LYS A 154 -25.45 0.27 -13.20
CA LYS A 154 -26.72 1.01 -13.30
C LYS A 154 -26.92 2.03 -12.19
N ASN A 155 -26.08 2.03 -11.17
CA ASN A 155 -26.11 3.00 -10.10
C ASN A 155 -25.70 4.40 -10.61
N SER A 156 -26.69 5.27 -10.79
CA SER A 156 -26.50 6.64 -11.26
C SER A 156 -25.75 7.54 -10.28
N PHE A 157 -25.60 7.14 -9.02
CA PHE A 157 -24.91 7.93 -7.99
C PHE A 157 -23.41 7.62 -7.90
N LEU A 158 -22.95 6.52 -8.51
CA LEU A 158 -21.53 6.17 -8.52
C LEU A 158 -20.77 7.17 -9.40
N THR A 159 -20.07 8.08 -8.74
CA THR A 159 -19.37 9.21 -9.37
C THR A 159 -17.86 9.10 -9.23
N ASN A 160 -17.38 8.34 -8.25
CA ASN A 160 -15.98 8.23 -7.90
C ASN A 160 -15.53 6.76 -7.88
N VAL A 161 -14.56 6.42 -8.72
CA VAL A 161 -13.96 5.07 -8.77
C VAL A 161 -12.45 5.20 -8.55
N ILE A 162 -11.92 4.43 -7.60
CA ILE A 162 -10.50 4.43 -7.28
C ILE A 162 -10.01 2.99 -7.38
N PHE A 163 -9.15 2.72 -8.34
CA PHE A 163 -8.23 1.59 -8.29
C PHE A 163 -6.95 2.11 -7.64
N ASP A 164 -6.71 1.64 -6.42
CA ASP A 164 -5.56 2.06 -5.66
C ASP A 164 -4.26 1.65 -6.37
N TYR A 165 -3.18 2.25 -5.93
CA TYR A 165 -1.86 2.14 -6.52
C TYR A 165 -1.17 0.77 -6.33
N ASP A 166 -1.75 -0.11 -5.51
CA ASP A 166 -1.29 -1.49 -5.29
C ASP A 166 -2.05 -2.49 -6.17
N CYS A 167 -3.03 -2.02 -6.95
CA CYS A 167 -3.68 -2.83 -7.98
C CYS A 167 -2.70 -3.21 -9.11
N ASP A 168 -3.03 -4.27 -9.82
CA ASP A 168 -2.44 -4.55 -11.12
C ASP A 168 -2.81 -3.49 -12.16
N SER A 169 -1.92 -3.28 -13.13
CA SER A 169 -2.17 -2.36 -14.23
C SER A 169 -3.15 -2.99 -15.21
N MET A 170 -4.20 -2.26 -15.56
CA MET A 170 -5.19 -2.71 -16.52
C MET A 170 -4.63 -2.66 -17.94
N ASN A 171 -4.85 -3.73 -18.70
CA ASN A 171 -4.54 -3.80 -20.12
C ASN A 171 -5.82 -3.61 -20.96
N LEU A 172 -5.86 -2.57 -21.79
CA LEU A 172 -6.98 -2.24 -22.67
C LEU A 172 -6.64 -2.49 -24.15
N SER A 173 -5.54 -3.18 -24.46
CA SER A 173 -4.94 -3.31 -25.80
C SER A 173 -5.80 -4.04 -26.85
N ASN A 174 -6.85 -4.75 -26.45
CA ASN A 174 -7.72 -5.52 -27.36
C ASN A 174 -9.13 -4.92 -27.56
N TYR A 175 -9.33 -3.66 -27.15
CA TYR A 175 -10.66 -3.04 -27.13
C TYR A 175 -11.12 -2.43 -28.48
N SER A 176 -12.39 -2.65 -28.87
CA SER A 176 -13.06 -1.96 -29.98
C SER A 176 -14.01 -0.86 -29.48
N LEU A 177 -13.83 0.37 -29.99
CA LEU A 177 -14.32 1.65 -29.45
C LEU A 177 -15.86 1.86 -29.35
N ASN A 178 -16.70 0.90 -29.72
CA ASN A 178 -17.99 1.29 -30.29
C ASN A 178 -19.18 1.47 -29.34
N ASN A 179 -19.19 1.05 -28.07
CA ASN A 179 -20.48 0.90 -27.35
C ASN A 179 -20.59 1.37 -25.89
N ILE A 180 -19.59 2.01 -25.28
CA ILE A 180 -19.68 2.41 -23.86
C ILE A 180 -19.26 3.87 -23.69
N ILE A 181 -20.21 4.73 -23.32
CA ILE A 181 -19.95 6.12 -22.93
C ILE A 181 -20.34 6.30 -21.48
N LEU A 182 -19.41 6.81 -20.67
CA LEU A 182 -19.58 6.96 -19.24
C LEU A 182 -20.07 8.36 -18.91
N HIS A 183 -21.32 8.43 -18.46
CA HIS A 183 -21.96 9.71 -18.16
C HIS A 183 -21.85 10.11 -16.68
N ASN A 184 -21.74 9.15 -15.75
CA ASN A 184 -21.87 9.43 -14.31
C ASN A 184 -20.52 9.56 -13.58
N ILE A 185 -19.46 8.94 -14.09
CA ILE A 185 -18.16 8.95 -13.41
C ILE A 185 -17.49 10.31 -13.62
N SER A 186 -17.35 11.05 -12.53
CA SER A 186 -16.72 12.37 -12.49
C SER A 186 -15.26 12.32 -12.05
N SER A 187 -14.87 11.29 -11.27
CA SER A 187 -13.52 11.10 -10.76
C SER A 187 -13.06 9.65 -10.93
N LEU A 188 -11.88 9.46 -11.52
CA LEU A 188 -11.25 8.16 -11.70
C LEU A 188 -9.78 8.20 -11.26
N THR A 189 -9.38 7.23 -10.45
CA THR A 189 -7.97 6.87 -10.22
C THR A 189 -7.76 5.47 -10.76
N ILE A 190 -6.76 5.28 -11.63
CA ILE A 190 -6.52 3.99 -12.28
C ILE A 190 -5.05 3.77 -12.62
N GLN A 191 -4.63 2.50 -12.59
CA GLN A 191 -3.35 2.07 -13.09
C GLN A 191 -3.50 1.44 -14.46
N LEU A 192 -2.74 1.93 -15.43
CA LEU A 192 -2.76 1.44 -16.80
C LEU A 192 -1.40 0.84 -17.14
N ASN A 193 -1.42 -0.14 -18.04
CA ASN A 193 -0.18 -0.74 -18.50
C ASN A 193 0.55 0.27 -19.38
N THR A 194 -0.09 0.78 -20.42
CA THR A 194 0.52 1.61 -21.47
C THR A 194 -0.21 2.94 -21.71
N LEU A 195 0.41 3.85 -22.47
CA LEU A 195 -0.28 5.03 -23.00
C LEU A 195 -1.33 4.72 -24.06
N THR A 196 -1.18 3.60 -24.78
CA THR A 196 -2.23 3.16 -25.70
C THR A 196 -3.50 2.82 -24.93
N ASP A 197 -3.36 2.30 -23.70
CA ASP A 197 -4.50 2.08 -22.80
C ASP A 197 -5.09 3.41 -22.33
N PHE A 198 -4.25 4.42 -22.04
CA PHE A 198 -4.74 5.75 -21.71
C PHE A 198 -5.53 6.39 -22.86
N SER A 199 -5.00 6.35 -24.08
CA SER A 199 -5.69 6.86 -25.27
C SER A 199 -7.05 6.17 -25.46
N ARG A 200 -7.15 4.86 -25.20
CA ARG A 200 -8.44 4.16 -25.24
C ARG A 200 -9.35 4.56 -24.09
N LEU A 201 -8.79 4.67 -22.88
CA LEU A 201 -9.54 5.04 -21.68
C LEU A 201 -10.31 6.35 -21.89
N ILE A 202 -9.64 7.40 -22.41
CA ILE A 202 -10.26 8.72 -22.58
C ILE A 202 -11.47 8.74 -23.52
N HIS A 203 -11.60 7.75 -24.41
CA HIS A 203 -12.80 7.60 -25.25
C HIS A 203 -14.01 7.14 -24.42
N PHE A 204 -13.81 6.42 -23.31
CA PHE A 204 -14.91 5.96 -22.44
C PHE A 204 -15.38 7.02 -21.45
N ILE A 205 -14.48 7.91 -21.02
CA ILE A 205 -14.73 8.89 -19.94
C ILE A 205 -14.70 10.34 -20.44
N PRO A 206 -15.45 10.71 -21.50
CA PRO A 206 -15.34 12.05 -22.10
C PRO A 206 -15.73 13.20 -21.16
N ASN A 207 -16.58 12.93 -20.16
CA ASN A 207 -17.12 13.92 -19.22
C ASN A 207 -16.40 13.97 -17.87
N ILE A 208 -15.25 13.30 -17.74
CA ILE A 208 -14.53 13.22 -16.48
C ILE A 208 -14.02 14.60 -16.03
N GLN A 209 -14.09 14.87 -14.72
CA GLN A 209 -13.63 16.12 -14.11
C GLN A 209 -12.28 15.97 -13.41
N GLN A 210 -12.04 14.79 -12.82
CA GLN A 210 -10.79 14.44 -12.15
C GLN A 210 -10.27 13.09 -12.65
N LEU A 211 -9.00 13.05 -13.07
CA LEU A 211 -8.36 11.84 -13.57
C LEU A 211 -6.95 11.72 -12.99
N ASP A 212 -6.68 10.60 -12.35
CA ASP A 212 -5.36 10.26 -11.81
C ASP A 212 -4.90 8.92 -12.38
N ILE A 213 -3.77 8.95 -13.09
CA ILE A 213 -3.26 7.82 -13.85
C ILE A 213 -1.85 7.49 -13.44
N SER A 214 -1.60 6.22 -13.16
CA SER A 214 -0.26 5.67 -13.06
C SER A 214 0.01 4.70 -14.21
N LEU A 215 1.17 4.82 -14.86
CA LEU A 215 1.61 3.97 -15.96
C LEU A 215 2.70 3.02 -15.49
N LYS A 216 2.46 1.70 -15.60
CA LYS A 216 3.48 0.69 -15.26
C LYS A 216 4.48 0.45 -16.40
N ASN A 217 4.00 0.31 -17.64
CA ASN A 217 4.76 -0.19 -18.80
C ASN A 217 4.51 0.63 -20.09
N SER A 218 5.19 1.73 -20.39
CA SER A 218 5.45 2.11 -21.80
C SER A 218 6.36 3.33 -21.96
N SER A 219 7.20 3.26 -23.00
CA SER A 219 7.78 4.44 -23.63
C SER A 219 6.65 5.30 -24.22
N LEU A 220 6.67 6.60 -23.96
CA LEU A 220 5.85 7.59 -24.67
C LEU A 220 6.29 7.65 -26.15
N LYS A 221 5.84 6.69 -26.96
CA LYS A 221 5.79 6.88 -28.41
C LYS A 221 4.46 7.56 -28.66
N THR A 222 4.50 8.77 -29.21
CA THR A 222 3.36 9.63 -29.53
C THR A 222 2.22 8.81 -30.14
N VAL A 223 1.23 8.49 -29.31
CA VAL A 223 -0.07 8.03 -29.80
C VAL A 223 -0.85 9.32 -30.08
N PRO A 224 -1.29 9.57 -31.33
CA PRO A 224 -2.17 10.70 -31.58
C PRO A 224 -3.43 10.51 -30.74
N PHE A 225 -3.81 11.56 -30.01
CA PHE A 225 -5.04 11.59 -29.25
C PHE A 225 -6.07 12.40 -30.03
N ASP A 226 -7.10 11.71 -30.53
CA ASP A 226 -8.14 12.35 -31.34
C ASP A 226 -9.26 12.97 -30.48
N VAL A 227 -9.23 12.76 -29.16
CA VAL A 227 -10.25 13.20 -28.21
C VAL A 227 -9.70 14.27 -27.29
N LYS A 228 -10.52 15.29 -27.00
CA LYS A 228 -10.25 16.32 -26.00
C LYS A 228 -11.16 16.13 -24.80
N LEU A 229 -10.58 16.11 -23.60
CA LEU A 229 -11.28 16.04 -22.32
C LEU A 229 -11.64 17.46 -21.85
N LEU A 230 -12.70 18.01 -22.42
CA LEU A 230 -13.11 19.41 -22.17
C LEU A 230 -13.57 19.66 -20.73
N HIS A 231 -14.00 18.62 -20.01
CA HIS A 231 -14.50 18.71 -18.64
C HIS A 231 -13.42 18.46 -17.58
N LEU A 232 -12.24 17.99 -17.99
CA LEU A 232 -11.18 17.62 -17.06
C LEU A 232 -10.53 18.86 -16.46
N LYS A 233 -10.71 19.05 -15.16
CA LYS A 233 -10.16 20.17 -14.39
C LYS A 233 -8.94 19.77 -13.57
N ILE A 234 -8.90 18.53 -13.08
CA ILE A 234 -7.82 18.02 -12.24
C ILE A 234 -7.23 16.79 -12.92
N PHE A 235 -5.96 16.87 -13.29
CA PHE A 235 -5.27 15.77 -13.93
C PHE A 235 -3.95 15.46 -13.21
N SER A 236 -3.72 14.18 -12.97
CA SER A 236 -2.50 13.65 -12.39
C SER A 236 -1.98 12.51 -13.25
N LEU A 237 -0.70 12.57 -13.60
CA LEU A 237 -0.01 11.52 -14.34
C LEU A 237 1.27 11.12 -13.61
N TRP A 238 1.42 9.83 -13.37
CA TRP A 238 2.61 9.20 -12.84
C TRP A 238 3.21 8.24 -13.89
N ASN A 239 4.41 8.55 -14.38
CA ASN A 239 5.18 7.73 -15.30
C ASN A 239 6.69 7.76 -14.96
N ILE A 240 7.11 6.99 -13.96
CA ILE A 240 8.52 6.94 -13.52
C ILE A 240 9.33 5.82 -14.19
N ASN A 241 8.67 4.82 -14.77
CA ASN A 241 9.34 3.64 -15.31
C ASN A 241 9.96 3.89 -16.69
N TYR A 242 9.60 4.99 -17.35
CA TYR A 242 10.08 5.34 -18.69
C TYR A 242 10.51 6.80 -18.79
N TYR A 243 11.43 7.05 -19.72
CA TYR A 243 11.87 8.40 -20.03
C TYR A 243 10.83 9.11 -20.88
N SER A 244 10.29 10.19 -20.33
CA SER A 244 9.45 11.16 -21.05
C SER A 244 10.32 12.19 -21.76
N ASN A 245 9.87 12.72 -22.88
CA ASN A 245 10.43 13.89 -23.55
C ASN A 245 9.46 15.07 -23.46
N PHE A 246 9.91 16.25 -23.89
CA PHE A 246 9.10 17.47 -23.83
C PHE A 246 7.86 17.44 -24.73
N ASP A 247 7.97 16.87 -25.94
CA ASP A 247 6.87 16.74 -26.90
C ASP A 247 5.75 15.84 -26.38
N ASP A 248 6.08 14.86 -25.53
CA ASP A 248 5.10 14.00 -24.86
C ASP A 248 4.20 14.82 -23.93
N VAL A 249 4.78 15.77 -23.18
CA VAL A 249 4.04 16.65 -22.27
C VAL A 249 3.19 17.64 -23.07
N ILE A 250 3.70 18.16 -24.18
CA ILE A 250 2.91 18.99 -25.11
C ILE A 250 1.70 18.19 -25.59
N SER A 251 1.92 17.00 -26.12
CA SER A 251 0.87 16.12 -26.63
C SER A 251 -0.19 15.85 -25.56
N LEU A 252 0.24 15.60 -24.32
CA LEU A 252 -0.65 15.39 -23.19
C LEU A 252 -1.53 16.61 -22.90
N LEU A 253 -0.94 17.82 -22.88
CA LEU A 253 -1.66 19.07 -22.61
C LEU A 253 -2.68 19.42 -23.70
N THR A 254 -2.46 18.99 -24.95
CA THR A 254 -3.42 19.22 -26.05
C THR A 254 -4.77 18.50 -25.83
N ILE A 255 -4.75 17.39 -25.09
CA ILE A 255 -5.94 16.58 -24.74
C ILE A 255 -6.75 17.25 -23.63
N VAL A 256 -6.11 18.02 -22.76
CA VAL A 256 -6.69 18.55 -21.51
C VAL A 256 -6.73 20.08 -21.51
N PRO A 257 -7.38 20.73 -22.50
CA PRO A 257 -7.26 22.16 -22.72
C PRO A 257 -7.84 23.03 -21.60
N ALA A 258 -8.75 22.48 -20.77
CA ALA A 258 -9.46 23.18 -19.69
C ALA A 258 -8.88 22.91 -18.28
N ILE A 259 -7.67 22.37 -18.21
CA ILE A 259 -7.05 21.95 -16.96
C ILE A 259 -6.80 23.13 -16.00
N GLU A 260 -7.27 22.99 -14.76
CA GLU A 260 -7.06 23.96 -13.69
C GLU A 260 -5.95 23.50 -12.73
N GLN A 261 -5.79 22.19 -12.55
CA GLN A 261 -4.77 21.59 -11.70
C GLN A 261 -4.07 20.44 -12.43
N PHE A 262 -2.76 20.54 -12.54
CA PHE A 262 -1.93 19.53 -13.20
C PHE A 262 -0.88 19.00 -12.24
N SER A 263 -0.80 17.68 -12.12
CA SER A 263 0.24 16.98 -11.36
C SER A 263 0.98 16.02 -12.28
N LEU A 264 2.30 16.11 -12.34
CA LEU A 264 3.11 15.30 -13.25
C LEU A 264 4.33 14.75 -12.52
N THR A 265 4.44 13.43 -12.47
CA THR A 265 5.56 12.69 -11.86
C THR A 265 6.23 11.83 -12.94
N ILE A 266 7.43 12.17 -13.38
CA ILE A 266 8.07 11.53 -14.53
C ILE A 266 9.56 11.23 -14.34
N SER A 267 10.09 10.29 -15.12
CA SER A 267 11.53 10.16 -15.38
C SER A 267 11.87 10.73 -16.74
N THR A 268 13.04 11.35 -16.93
CA THR A 268 13.41 11.95 -18.22
C THR A 268 14.93 12.02 -18.47
N ARG A 269 15.31 12.12 -19.75
CA ARG A 269 16.66 12.47 -20.24
C ARG A 269 16.65 13.78 -21.05
N ASP A 270 15.50 14.43 -21.15
CA ASP A 270 15.30 15.65 -21.91
C ASP A 270 15.51 16.87 -20.99
N SER A 271 16.49 17.70 -21.33
CA SER A 271 16.83 18.89 -20.54
C SER A 271 15.73 19.96 -20.57
N ASN A 272 14.82 19.91 -21.55
CA ASN A 272 13.68 20.82 -21.61
C ASN A 272 12.70 20.59 -20.45
N LEU A 273 12.61 19.36 -19.93
CA LEU A 273 11.72 19.00 -18.83
C LEU A 273 12.25 19.39 -17.44
N ILE A 274 13.51 19.78 -17.32
CA ILE A 274 14.06 20.36 -16.09
C ILE A 274 14.15 21.88 -16.13
N ASN A 275 13.89 22.50 -17.29
CA ASN A 275 13.84 23.94 -17.47
C ASN A 275 12.42 24.45 -17.18
N GLY A 276 12.26 25.19 -16.08
CA GLY A 276 10.96 25.72 -15.65
C GLY A 276 10.34 26.65 -16.67
N GLU A 277 11.10 27.60 -17.24
CA GLU A 277 10.61 28.55 -18.26
C GLU A 277 10.04 27.83 -19.48
N LYS A 278 10.72 26.78 -19.96
CA LYS A 278 10.22 25.95 -21.07
C LYS A 278 8.93 25.24 -20.71
N LEU A 279 8.84 24.63 -19.53
CA LEU A 279 7.60 24.01 -19.04
C LEU A 279 6.45 25.01 -18.89
N PHE A 280 6.72 26.19 -18.32
CA PHE A 280 5.70 27.24 -18.17
C PHE A 280 5.19 27.76 -19.51
N SER A 281 6.03 27.74 -20.55
CA SER A 281 5.65 28.22 -21.89
C SER A 281 4.57 27.37 -22.58
N ILE A 282 4.39 26.12 -22.17
CA ILE A 282 3.41 25.19 -22.78
C ILE A 282 2.12 25.05 -21.96
N PHE A 283 2.07 25.62 -20.74
CA PHE A 283 0.88 25.50 -19.90
C PHE A 283 -0.27 26.39 -20.38
N PRO A 284 -1.51 25.91 -20.26
CA PRO A 284 -2.67 26.73 -20.55
C PRO A 284 -2.81 27.86 -19.52
N ILE A 285 -3.31 29.01 -19.98
CA ILE A 285 -3.50 30.22 -19.17
C ILE A 285 -4.38 29.97 -17.92
N GLN A 286 -5.25 28.96 -17.99
CA GLN A 286 -6.22 28.61 -16.94
C GLN A 286 -5.61 27.80 -15.79
N LEU A 287 -4.36 27.33 -15.91
CA LEU A 287 -3.69 26.51 -14.92
C LEU A 287 -3.48 27.30 -13.63
N LYS A 288 -4.16 26.90 -12.55
CA LYS A 288 -4.06 27.53 -11.22
C LYS A 288 -3.03 26.86 -10.34
N LYS A 289 -2.82 25.56 -10.53
CA LYS A 289 -1.94 24.76 -9.70
C LYS A 289 -1.15 23.76 -10.52
N PHE A 290 0.16 23.77 -10.33
CA PHE A 290 1.07 22.82 -10.93
C PHE A 290 1.87 22.11 -9.84
N ASN A 291 1.81 20.79 -9.81
CA ASN A 291 2.70 19.98 -8.99
C ASN A 291 3.58 19.13 -9.90
N TYR A 292 4.89 19.19 -9.67
CA TYR A 292 5.85 18.52 -10.53
C TYR A 292 6.82 17.70 -9.71
N THR A 293 7.16 16.52 -10.21
CA THR A 293 8.25 15.69 -9.71
C THR A 293 8.94 15.06 -10.90
N VAL A 294 10.25 15.25 -11.00
CA VAL A 294 11.04 14.73 -12.11
C VAL A 294 12.32 14.06 -11.61
N CYS A 295 12.59 12.89 -12.15
CA CYS A 295 13.89 12.23 -12.04
C CYS A 295 14.61 12.39 -13.39
N TYR A 296 15.56 13.32 -13.46
CA TYR A 296 16.35 13.60 -14.64
C TYR A 296 17.65 12.80 -14.64
N TYR A 297 17.94 12.18 -15.77
CA TYR A 297 19.12 11.34 -15.98
C TYR A 297 20.06 12.10 -16.91
N LEU A 298 21.26 12.39 -16.42
CA LEU A 298 22.27 13.11 -17.18
C LEU A 298 22.74 12.25 -18.36
N LYS A 299 22.94 12.89 -19.52
CA LYS A 299 23.69 12.30 -20.63
C LYS A 299 25.15 12.74 -20.47
N GLN A 300 26.09 11.82 -20.73
CA GLN A 300 27.53 12.08 -20.63
C GLN A 300 27.97 13.32 -21.44
N ASP A 301 27.28 13.63 -22.54
CA ASP A 301 27.59 14.76 -23.43
C ASP A 301 27.14 16.15 -22.92
N HIS A 302 26.40 16.22 -21.80
CA HIS A 302 25.83 17.47 -21.26
C HIS A 302 26.49 17.93 -19.95
N TYR A 303 27.71 17.47 -19.68
CA TYR A 303 28.48 17.89 -18.51
C TYR A 303 29.40 19.08 -18.84
N PRO A 304 29.49 20.13 -17.97
CA PRO A 304 28.77 20.31 -16.71
C PRO A 304 27.38 20.94 -16.88
N LEU A 305 26.40 20.40 -16.14
CA LEU A 305 25.05 20.95 -16.08
C LEU A 305 25.02 22.15 -15.12
N ASP A 306 24.58 23.32 -15.60
CA ASP A 306 24.46 24.51 -14.74
C ASP A 306 23.19 24.45 -13.87
N ILE A 307 23.37 23.99 -12.63
CA ILE A 307 22.31 23.88 -11.63
C ILE A 307 21.69 25.25 -11.31
N ASN A 308 22.48 26.33 -11.31
CA ASN A 308 21.95 27.67 -11.03
C ASN A 308 21.01 28.11 -12.14
N ASN A 309 21.31 27.79 -13.40
CA ASN A 309 20.39 28.06 -14.51
C ASN A 309 19.08 27.28 -14.36
N ILE A 310 19.14 26.03 -13.90
CA ILE A 310 17.92 25.25 -13.61
C ILE A 310 17.12 25.96 -12.52
N ILE A 311 17.71 26.25 -11.36
CA ILE A 311 17.02 26.92 -10.25
C ILE A 311 16.40 28.25 -10.71
N ASN A 312 17.15 29.05 -11.47
CA ASN A 312 16.70 30.34 -11.98
C ASN A 312 15.53 30.19 -12.96
N SER A 313 15.48 29.11 -13.74
CA SER A 313 14.33 28.86 -14.64
C SER A 313 13.03 28.55 -13.89
N TRP A 314 13.08 28.24 -12.59
CA TRP A 314 11.92 27.94 -11.75
C TRP A 314 11.48 29.10 -10.84
N GLN A 315 11.89 30.35 -11.12
CA GLN A 315 11.58 31.51 -10.26
C GLN A 315 10.09 31.67 -9.90
N SER A 316 9.17 31.24 -10.77
CA SER A 316 7.72 31.35 -10.55
C SER A 316 7.16 30.37 -9.53
N ILE A 317 7.82 29.22 -9.29
CA ILE A 317 7.33 28.17 -8.40
C ILE A 317 8.48 27.63 -7.55
N PRO A 318 8.38 27.64 -6.21
CA PRO A 318 9.44 27.13 -5.37
C PRO A 318 9.66 25.64 -5.60
N ILE A 319 10.93 25.25 -5.83
CA ILE A 319 11.35 23.87 -6.03
C ILE A 319 12.34 23.41 -4.96
N VAL A 320 12.43 22.09 -4.80
CA VAL A 320 13.54 21.40 -4.15
C VAL A 320 14.19 20.49 -5.17
N TYR A 321 15.51 20.39 -5.12
CA TYR A 321 16.25 19.43 -5.90
C TYR A 321 17.29 18.71 -5.04
N SER A 322 17.69 17.53 -5.52
CA SER A 322 18.83 16.77 -5.04
C SER A 322 19.59 16.24 -6.25
N PHE A 323 20.91 16.25 -6.18
CA PHE A 323 21.80 15.79 -7.24
C PHE A 323 22.71 14.68 -6.69
N SER A 324 22.91 13.63 -7.48
CA SER A 324 23.84 12.54 -7.17
C SER A 324 24.82 12.38 -8.31
N GLU A 325 26.10 12.62 -8.04
CA GLU A 325 27.19 12.39 -8.98
C GLU A 325 27.35 10.89 -9.30
N ILE A 326 27.16 10.03 -8.29
CA ILE A 326 27.30 8.58 -8.42
C ILE A 326 26.24 8.00 -9.36
N ASP A 327 24.99 8.48 -9.23
CA ASP A 327 23.88 7.99 -10.06
C ASP A 327 23.70 8.77 -11.36
N GLU A 328 24.44 9.86 -11.55
CA GLU A 328 24.28 10.82 -12.64
C GLU A 328 22.81 11.28 -12.79
N ARG A 329 22.18 11.63 -11.66
CA ARG A 329 20.75 11.96 -11.62
C ARG A 329 20.46 13.22 -10.82
N ILE A 330 19.41 13.92 -11.25
CA ILE A 330 18.78 15.01 -10.50
C ILE A 330 17.35 14.59 -10.17
N PHE A 331 16.99 14.69 -8.91
CA PHE A 331 15.61 14.67 -8.47
C PHE A 331 15.15 16.10 -8.22
N LEU A 332 14.05 16.52 -8.83
CA LEU A 332 13.50 17.85 -8.65
C LEU A 332 11.99 17.76 -8.42
N HIS A 333 11.45 18.54 -7.50
CA HIS A 333 10.01 18.65 -7.32
C HIS A 333 9.57 20.05 -6.85
N THR A 334 8.31 20.40 -7.11
CA THR A 334 7.70 21.65 -6.64
C THR A 334 7.28 21.57 -5.18
N LEU A 335 7.10 22.73 -4.54
CA LEU A 335 6.64 22.86 -3.17
C LEU A 335 5.24 23.47 -3.07
N PRO A 336 4.40 23.01 -2.12
CA PRO A 336 4.61 21.83 -1.27
C PRO A 336 4.54 20.51 -2.06
N TYR A 337 5.13 19.45 -1.53
CA TYR A 337 5.04 18.13 -2.15
C TYR A 337 3.59 17.65 -2.15
N SER A 338 3.05 17.35 -3.33
CA SER A 338 1.62 17.12 -3.50
C SER A 338 1.18 15.67 -3.33
N SER A 339 2.11 14.74 -3.52
CA SER A 339 1.84 13.29 -3.53
C SER A 339 1.86 12.71 -2.12
N SER A 340 1.00 11.73 -1.88
CA SER A 340 1.05 10.89 -0.67
C SER A 340 2.24 9.94 -0.66
N ARG A 341 2.78 9.64 -1.83
CA ARG A 341 3.86 8.71 -2.05
C ARG A 341 5.10 9.43 -2.50
N PHE A 342 6.20 9.18 -1.81
CA PHE A 342 7.50 9.71 -2.15
C PHE A 342 8.44 8.55 -2.47
N ILE A 343 8.83 8.41 -3.73
CA ILE A 343 9.80 7.40 -4.18
C ILE A 343 11.12 8.09 -4.53
N ILE A 344 12.22 7.66 -3.91
CA ILE A 344 13.54 8.28 -4.10
C ILE A 344 14.66 7.24 -3.97
N ARG A 345 15.77 7.43 -4.67
CA ARG A 345 16.99 6.62 -4.46
C ARG A 345 17.73 7.07 -3.21
N SER A 346 18.41 6.16 -2.53
CA SER A 346 19.23 6.52 -1.36
C SER A 346 20.29 7.58 -1.68
N SER A 347 20.97 7.46 -2.84
CA SER A 347 22.02 8.41 -3.26
C SER A 347 21.50 9.86 -3.38
N LEU A 348 20.25 10.02 -3.79
CA LEU A 348 19.56 11.31 -3.91
C LEU A 348 18.96 11.74 -2.57
N ALA A 349 18.48 10.80 -1.75
CA ALA A 349 17.99 11.09 -0.41
C ALA A 349 19.09 11.66 0.50
N LYS A 350 20.33 11.20 0.32
CA LYS A 350 21.50 11.66 1.10
C LYS A 350 21.75 13.16 0.92
N ASN A 351 21.60 13.64 -0.31
CA ASN A 351 21.92 15.01 -0.70
C ASN A 351 20.71 15.95 -0.60
N PHE A 352 19.64 15.49 0.03
CA PHE A 352 18.40 16.24 0.12
C PHE A 352 18.56 17.41 1.10
N PRO A 353 18.18 18.65 0.71
CA PRO A 353 18.45 19.82 1.53
C PRO A 353 17.59 19.79 2.79
N ILE A 354 18.22 19.93 3.95
CA ILE A 354 17.55 19.94 5.25
C ILE A 354 17.10 21.38 5.53
N LYS A 355 15.93 21.75 5.02
CA LYS A 355 15.40 23.11 5.18
C LYS A 355 14.50 23.28 6.42
N HIS A 356 14.33 22.25 7.26
CA HIS A 356 13.49 22.24 8.47
C HIS A 356 12.07 22.83 8.30
N MET A 357 11.51 22.82 7.10
CA MET A 357 10.16 23.34 6.85
C MET A 357 9.14 22.21 6.94
N TYR A 358 8.57 22.01 8.14
CA TYR A 358 7.69 20.90 8.46
C TYR A 358 6.42 20.77 7.60
N GLN A 359 6.05 21.81 6.84
CA GLN A 359 4.88 21.81 5.97
C GLN A 359 5.19 21.29 4.55
N MET A 360 6.46 21.13 4.16
CA MET A 360 6.84 20.77 2.78
C MET A 360 6.34 19.39 2.36
N TYR A 361 6.40 18.41 3.28
CA TYR A 361 6.09 17.01 3.01
C TYR A 361 4.91 16.52 3.86
N SER A 362 4.00 17.42 4.25
CA SER A 362 2.85 17.05 5.10
C SER A 362 1.90 16.05 4.43
N LYS A 363 1.92 15.96 3.10
CA LYS A 363 1.10 14.98 2.37
C LYS A 363 1.75 13.62 2.26
N ALA A 364 3.09 13.53 2.32
CA ALA A 364 3.81 12.28 2.16
C ALA A 364 3.52 11.35 3.35
N SER A 365 2.75 10.30 3.10
CA SER A 365 2.43 9.24 4.04
C SER A 365 3.16 7.93 3.74
N GLN A 366 3.69 7.77 2.53
CA GLN A 366 4.45 6.60 2.11
C GLN A 366 5.81 7.05 1.56
N LEU A 367 6.89 6.49 2.09
CA LEU A 367 8.26 6.76 1.64
C LEU A 367 8.91 5.45 1.16
N HIS A 368 9.31 5.43 -0.10
CA HIS A 368 9.97 4.27 -0.72
C HIS A 368 11.39 4.70 -1.09
N VAL A 369 12.37 4.11 -0.40
CA VAL A 369 13.79 4.35 -0.66
C VAL A 369 14.39 3.11 -1.31
N TYR A 370 14.82 3.24 -2.57
CA TYR A 370 15.37 2.12 -3.34
C TYR A 370 16.86 2.27 -3.64
N THR A 371 17.47 1.17 -4.07
CA THR A 371 18.92 1.04 -4.30
C THR A 371 19.75 1.45 -3.09
N MET A 372 19.26 1.12 -1.90
CA MET A 372 19.87 1.55 -0.65
C MET A 372 21.20 0.82 -0.40
N THR A 373 22.27 1.61 -0.30
CA THR A 373 23.60 1.14 0.10
C THR A 373 23.85 1.38 1.58
N ASN A 374 23.34 2.48 2.16
CA ASN A 374 23.43 2.80 3.59
C ASN A 374 22.12 3.42 4.11
N LEU A 375 21.65 2.95 5.28
CA LEU A 375 20.46 3.48 5.96
C LEU A 375 20.60 4.94 6.41
N LEU A 376 21.81 5.44 6.62
CA LEU A 376 22.00 6.85 6.96
C LEU A 376 21.55 7.79 5.83
N ASP A 377 21.65 7.34 4.59
CA ASP A 377 21.38 8.18 3.41
C ASP A 377 19.91 8.63 3.34
N MET A 378 19.00 7.94 4.02
CA MET A 378 17.57 8.30 4.07
C MET A 378 17.20 9.23 5.23
N PHE A 379 18.06 9.41 6.23
CA PHE A 379 17.72 10.22 7.40
C PHE A 379 17.39 11.69 7.06
N PRO A 380 18.07 12.36 6.10
CA PRO A 380 17.71 13.71 5.69
C PRO A 380 16.28 13.85 5.19
N ILE A 381 15.75 12.83 4.49
CA ILE A 381 14.37 12.87 3.96
C ILE A 381 13.33 12.45 5.00
N ILE A 382 13.63 11.42 5.81
CA ILE A 382 12.77 11.00 6.93
C ILE A 382 12.60 12.15 7.93
N GLY A 383 13.68 12.90 8.17
CA GLY A 383 13.69 14.11 8.99
C GLY A 383 12.60 15.12 8.66
N GLN A 384 12.16 15.14 7.40
CA GLN A 384 11.24 16.14 6.84
C GLN A 384 9.82 15.61 6.68
N CYS A 385 9.64 14.29 6.63
CA CYS A 385 8.37 13.63 6.36
C CYS A 385 7.68 13.16 7.67
N ARG A 386 7.12 14.09 8.44
CA ARG A 386 6.48 13.81 9.76
C ARG A 386 5.22 12.93 9.72
N HIS A 387 4.65 12.68 8.55
CA HIS A 387 3.39 11.97 8.39
C HIS A 387 3.53 10.60 7.73
N ILE A 388 4.76 10.11 7.61
CA ILE A 388 5.03 8.75 7.14
C ILE A 388 4.31 7.75 8.04
N ARG A 389 3.46 6.95 7.38
CA ARG A 389 2.80 5.76 7.93
C ARG A 389 3.43 4.47 7.43
N GLU A 390 4.02 4.52 6.24
CA GLU A 390 4.66 3.38 5.60
C GLU A 390 6.03 3.75 5.06
N LEU A 391 7.02 2.92 5.39
CA LEU A 391 8.39 3.06 4.94
C LEU A 391 8.84 1.77 4.27
N THR A 392 9.23 1.86 3.00
CA THR A 392 9.72 0.73 2.21
C THR A 392 11.18 0.95 1.85
N LEU A 393 12.03 0.01 2.25
CA LEU A 393 13.49 0.08 2.09
C LEU A 393 13.93 -1.07 1.20
N LEU A 394 14.49 -0.75 0.02
CA LEU A 394 15.05 -1.74 -0.89
C LEU A 394 16.58 -1.63 -0.88
N ALA A 395 17.21 -2.51 -0.10
CA ALA A 395 18.66 -2.68 -0.07
C ALA A 395 19.15 -3.47 -1.27
N THR A 396 20.28 -3.06 -1.85
CA THR A 396 20.90 -3.82 -2.94
C THR A 396 21.63 -5.04 -2.38
N ASN A 397 21.23 -6.24 -2.81
CA ASN A 397 21.89 -7.50 -2.44
C ASN A 397 23.29 -7.69 -3.05
N ASN A 398 23.85 -6.67 -3.71
CA ASN A 398 25.17 -6.72 -4.33
C ASN A 398 26.27 -6.70 -3.25
N GLN A 399 26.44 -7.81 -2.55
CA GLN A 399 27.70 -8.21 -1.92
C GLN A 399 28.70 -8.72 -2.97
N SER A 400 28.75 -8.11 -4.16
CA SER A 400 29.80 -8.40 -5.14
C SER A 400 31.01 -7.51 -4.85
N ASN A 401 31.81 -7.91 -3.85
CA ASN A 401 33.28 -7.76 -3.75
C ASN A 401 33.97 -6.43 -4.15
N ILE A 402 33.27 -5.31 -4.29
CA ILE A 402 33.84 -4.06 -4.78
C ILE A 402 33.51 -2.97 -3.76
N LEU A 403 34.54 -2.57 -2.99
CA LEU A 403 34.65 -1.42 -2.07
C LEU A 403 34.58 -1.67 -0.55
N ASP A 404 34.89 -2.88 -0.07
CA ASP A 404 35.27 -3.06 1.36
C ASP A 404 36.63 -2.44 1.72
N SER A 405 37.37 -1.90 0.74
CA SER A 405 38.66 -1.24 0.96
C SER A 405 38.63 0.30 0.98
N GLN A 406 37.49 0.96 0.73
CA GLN A 406 37.40 2.43 0.75
C GLN A 406 36.44 3.02 1.79
N CYS A 407 35.57 2.22 2.41
CA CYS A 407 34.69 2.71 3.48
C CYS A 407 35.28 2.55 4.90
N LYS A 408 36.52 2.08 5.06
CA LYS A 408 37.19 1.94 6.37
C LYS A 408 38.06 3.13 6.78
N SER A 409 38.09 4.22 6.03
CA SER A 409 38.88 5.41 6.38
C SER A 409 38.15 6.72 6.08
N THR A 410 37.07 6.99 6.82
CA THR A 410 36.67 8.36 7.21
C THR A 410 35.80 8.24 8.46
N THR A 411 36.43 7.84 9.56
CA THR A 411 36.03 8.32 10.89
C THR A 411 36.37 9.82 10.98
N ASP A 412 35.70 10.63 10.16
CA ASP A 412 35.75 12.09 10.27
C ASP A 412 34.59 12.54 11.16
N ASN A 413 34.94 12.69 12.43
CA ASN A 413 34.53 13.60 13.52
C ASN A 413 33.37 14.63 13.37
N ASN A 414 32.49 14.54 12.36
CA ASN A 414 31.30 15.39 12.22
C ASN A 414 30.02 14.57 11.98
N GLN A 415 29.95 13.33 12.48
CA GLN A 415 28.66 12.67 12.70
C GLN A 415 27.95 13.37 13.87
N GLN A 416 27.41 14.57 13.62
CA GLN A 416 26.19 14.94 14.33
C GLN A 416 25.23 13.77 14.07
N LEU A 417 25.04 12.89 15.05
CA LEU A 417 23.95 11.92 15.04
C LEU A 417 22.70 12.75 14.71
N MET A 418 22.24 12.67 13.47
CA MET A 418 20.94 13.19 13.12
C MET A 418 19.97 12.38 13.94
N LYS A 419 19.50 12.96 15.05
CA LYS A 419 18.41 12.37 15.81
C LYS A 419 17.24 12.25 14.85
N LEU A 420 16.90 11.02 14.48
CA LEU A 420 15.67 10.75 13.75
C LEU A 420 14.52 11.41 14.52
N PRO A 421 13.71 12.26 13.87
CA PRO A 421 12.52 12.75 14.55
C PRO A 421 11.66 11.54 14.90
N TYR A 422 10.93 11.63 16.02
CA TYR A 422 9.97 10.59 16.39
C TYR A 422 9.03 10.28 15.22
N LEU A 423 9.11 9.07 14.71
CA LEU A 423 8.27 8.47 13.68
C LEU A 423 7.01 7.88 14.33
N ASN A 424 6.34 8.68 15.16
CA ASN A 424 5.15 8.27 15.90
C ASN A 424 3.98 7.85 15.00
N ARG A 425 4.03 8.13 13.70
CA ARG A 425 2.99 7.72 12.75
C ARG A 425 3.37 6.51 11.92
N LEU A 426 4.63 6.05 11.98
CA LEU A 426 5.06 4.88 11.22
C LEU A 426 4.38 3.65 11.78
N GLU A 427 3.56 3.01 10.95
CA GLU A 427 2.77 1.82 11.28
C GLU A 427 3.31 0.57 10.57
N ILE A 428 3.86 0.76 9.36
CA ILE A 428 4.33 -0.30 8.46
C ILE A 428 5.78 -0.03 8.05
N LEU A 429 6.63 -1.04 8.20
CA LEU A 429 8.01 -1.03 7.72
C LEU A 429 8.23 -2.26 6.82
N THR A 430 8.67 -2.01 5.59
CA THR A 430 9.05 -3.04 4.63
C THR A 430 10.56 -2.97 4.38
N ILE A 431 11.27 -4.10 4.54
CA ILE A 431 12.71 -4.21 4.31
C ILE A 431 12.97 -5.34 3.30
N GLU A 432 13.35 -4.95 2.08
CA GLU A 432 13.83 -5.82 1.00
C GLU A 432 15.35 -5.83 0.99
N GLY A 433 15.96 -7.00 0.99
CA GLY A 433 17.40 -7.20 1.09
C GLY A 433 17.98 -6.95 2.48
N ILE A 434 19.31 -7.00 2.57
CA ILE A 434 20.06 -6.81 3.82
C ILE A 434 20.76 -5.45 3.80
N PRO A 435 20.41 -4.50 4.68
CA PRO A 435 21.15 -3.25 4.82
C PRO A 435 22.60 -3.49 5.25
N SER A 436 23.54 -2.71 4.69
CA SER A 436 24.97 -2.85 4.99
C SER A 436 25.35 -2.63 6.46
N ASN A 437 24.55 -1.84 7.20
CA ASN A 437 24.80 -1.54 8.60
C ASN A 437 23.50 -1.62 9.42
N LEU A 438 23.37 -2.68 10.21
CA LEU A 438 22.20 -2.94 11.05
C LEU A 438 22.04 -1.93 12.20
N HIS A 439 23.12 -1.24 12.62
CA HIS A 439 23.08 -0.29 13.74
C HIS A 439 21.99 0.78 13.58
N TYR A 440 21.79 1.27 12.35
CA TYR A 440 20.80 2.29 12.06
C TYR A 440 19.36 1.76 12.02
N LEU A 441 19.15 0.45 11.85
CA LEU A 441 17.82 -0.14 12.01
C LEU A 441 17.35 0.01 13.45
N LYS A 442 18.24 -0.17 14.44
CA LYS A 442 17.91 0.04 15.84
C LYS A 442 17.42 1.45 16.11
N GLU A 443 18.08 2.46 15.56
CA GLU A 443 17.64 3.86 15.70
C GLU A 443 16.27 4.09 15.05
N LEU A 444 16.02 3.49 13.88
CA LEU A 444 14.74 3.55 13.20
C LEU A 444 13.61 2.94 14.05
N PHE A 445 13.82 1.74 14.60
CA PHE A 445 12.85 1.07 15.46
C PHE A 445 12.58 1.85 16.76
N LEU A 446 13.62 2.43 17.37
CA LEU A 446 13.47 3.29 18.55
C LEU A 446 12.70 4.58 18.24
N ALA A 447 12.87 5.13 17.03
CA ALA A 447 12.14 6.31 16.58
C ALA A 447 10.67 6.01 16.25
N ALA A 448 10.29 4.75 16.02
CA ALA A 448 8.97 4.33 15.56
C ALA A 448 8.16 3.52 16.60
N PRO A 449 7.72 4.13 17.71
CA PRO A 449 7.06 3.41 18.81
C PRO A 449 5.68 2.81 18.44
N ASN A 450 5.09 3.24 17.32
CA ASN A 450 3.79 2.77 16.86
C ASN A 450 3.89 1.78 15.69
N LEU A 451 5.11 1.36 15.35
CA LEU A 451 5.33 0.35 14.32
C LEU A 451 4.68 -0.97 14.73
N SER A 452 3.71 -1.44 13.95
CA SER A 452 2.95 -2.66 14.29
C SER A 452 3.01 -3.73 13.20
N VAL A 453 3.44 -3.36 11.99
CA VAL A 453 3.59 -4.25 10.84
C VAL A 453 5.03 -4.24 10.38
N LEU A 454 5.62 -5.42 10.29
CA LEU A 454 6.96 -5.63 9.72
C LEU A 454 6.85 -6.59 8.53
N VAL A 455 7.25 -6.12 7.35
CA VAL A 455 7.46 -6.93 6.16
C VAL A 455 8.96 -7.02 5.93
N ILE A 456 9.53 -8.22 5.94
CA ILE A 456 10.99 -8.38 5.93
C ILE A 456 11.41 -9.67 5.23
N ASP A 457 12.53 -9.61 4.51
CA ASP A 457 13.13 -10.81 3.92
C ASP A 457 13.73 -11.69 5.03
N LEU A 458 13.58 -13.02 4.90
CA LEU A 458 14.00 -13.99 5.91
C LEU A 458 15.47 -13.81 6.31
N ASN A 459 16.36 -13.59 5.35
CA ASN A 459 17.79 -13.43 5.64
C ASN A 459 18.09 -12.16 6.44
N CYS A 460 17.42 -11.05 6.11
CA CYS A 460 17.56 -9.82 6.86
C CYS A 460 17.06 -10.01 8.29
N LEU A 461 15.90 -10.66 8.45
CA LEU A 461 15.35 -10.99 9.76
C LEU A 461 16.34 -11.83 10.57
N LEU A 462 16.83 -12.94 10.03
CA LEU A 462 17.79 -13.82 10.73
C LEU A 462 19.07 -13.08 11.12
N THR A 463 19.62 -12.26 10.22
CA THR A 463 20.82 -11.45 10.52
C THR A 463 20.58 -10.52 11.71
N ILE A 464 19.39 -9.90 11.80
CA ILE A 464 19.02 -9.06 12.95
C ILE A 464 18.86 -9.88 14.23
N LEU A 465 18.32 -11.11 14.12
CA LEU A 465 18.11 -12.01 15.27
C LEU A 465 19.38 -12.76 15.71
N GLU A 466 20.43 -12.74 14.92
CA GLU A 466 21.71 -13.38 15.24
C GLU A 466 22.78 -12.36 15.69
N ASP A 467 22.59 -11.06 15.45
CA ASP A 467 23.50 -10.01 15.90
C ASP A 467 23.45 -9.82 17.43
N GLU A 468 24.41 -10.46 18.12
CA GLU A 468 24.56 -10.41 19.58
C GLU A 468 24.70 -8.97 20.11
N ASN A 469 25.26 -8.05 19.32
CA ASN A 469 25.54 -6.67 19.74
C ASN A 469 24.29 -5.77 19.76
N GLN A 470 23.20 -6.19 19.12
CA GLN A 470 21.98 -5.37 18.97
C GLN A 470 20.72 -6.01 19.58
N SER A 471 20.82 -7.29 19.94
CA SER A 471 19.72 -8.20 20.24
C SER A 471 18.69 -7.69 21.27
N LEU A 472 19.10 -7.26 22.46
CA LEU A 472 18.13 -7.19 23.57
C LEU A 472 17.09 -6.08 23.44
N ILE A 473 17.47 -4.88 22.99
CA ILE A 473 16.53 -3.75 22.82
C ILE A 473 15.60 -4.01 21.63
N LEU A 474 16.15 -4.49 20.52
CA LEU A 474 15.36 -4.83 19.34
C LEU A 474 14.35 -5.93 19.66
N TYR A 475 14.72 -6.93 20.46
CA TYR A 475 13.80 -8.00 20.85
C TYR A 475 12.65 -7.48 21.69
N VAL A 476 12.91 -6.55 22.62
CA VAL A 476 11.85 -5.92 23.40
C VAL A 476 10.91 -5.12 22.48
N LEU A 477 11.46 -4.41 21.49
CA LEU A 477 10.64 -3.66 20.53
C LEU A 477 9.78 -4.59 19.66
N PHE A 478 10.39 -5.63 19.08
CA PHE A 478 9.68 -6.63 18.28
C PHE A 478 8.60 -7.35 19.08
N HIS A 479 8.94 -7.80 20.29
CA HIS A 479 8.01 -8.47 21.19
C HIS A 479 6.80 -7.59 21.54
N LYS A 480 7.02 -6.30 21.80
CA LYS A 480 5.98 -5.41 22.32
C LYS A 480 5.10 -4.80 21.22
N HIS A 481 5.68 -4.47 20.07
CA HIS A 481 5.04 -3.60 19.10
C HIS A 481 4.58 -4.34 17.84
N ILE A 482 5.32 -5.35 17.37
CA ILE A 482 5.00 -6.04 16.12
C ILE A 482 3.87 -7.06 16.34
N ARG A 483 2.74 -6.79 15.69
CA ARG A 483 1.53 -7.65 15.71
C ARG A 483 1.30 -8.35 14.38
N ASP A 484 1.78 -7.75 13.30
CA ASP A 484 1.72 -8.33 11.96
C ASP A 484 3.14 -8.52 11.45
N LEU A 485 3.49 -9.76 11.13
CA LEU A 485 4.78 -10.12 10.58
C LEU A 485 4.56 -10.77 9.21
N CYS A 486 5.18 -10.21 8.18
CA CYS A 486 5.28 -10.82 6.87
C CYS A 486 6.73 -11.16 6.59
N ILE A 487 7.01 -12.45 6.37
CA ILE A 487 8.34 -12.97 6.08
C ILE A 487 8.36 -13.36 4.61
N ARG A 488 9.21 -12.71 3.82
CA ARG A 488 9.43 -13.09 2.42
C ARG A 488 10.64 -13.98 2.29
N ILE A 489 10.52 -14.99 1.45
CA ILE A 489 11.56 -15.96 1.17
C ILE A 489 11.87 -15.84 -0.31
N SER A 490 12.99 -15.17 -0.62
CA SER A 490 13.48 -15.04 -1.99
C SER A 490 14.26 -16.30 -2.39
N ASP A 491 13.85 -16.97 -3.46
CA ASP A 491 14.53 -18.13 -4.01
C ASP A 491 15.87 -17.75 -4.63
N ASN A 492 16.89 -18.56 -4.34
CA ASN A 492 18.10 -18.84 -5.15
C ASN A 492 19.21 -19.51 -4.33
N ASN A 493 19.12 -19.55 -3.00
CA ASN A 493 20.12 -20.18 -2.14
C ASN A 493 19.48 -21.23 -1.22
N GLU A 494 20.03 -22.46 -1.17
CA GLU A 494 19.62 -23.52 -0.24
C GLU A 494 19.63 -23.05 1.23
N THR A 495 20.47 -22.07 1.56
CA THR A 495 20.54 -21.46 2.90
C THR A 495 19.30 -20.65 3.29
N ASN A 496 18.43 -20.30 2.35
CA ASN A 496 17.24 -19.48 2.57
C ASN A 496 15.98 -20.29 2.93
N GLN A 497 16.08 -21.62 3.08
CA GLN A 497 14.94 -22.43 3.50
C GLN A 497 14.48 -22.08 4.93
N LEU A 498 13.17 -22.04 5.14
CA LEU A 498 12.56 -21.82 6.44
C LEU A 498 12.52 -23.15 7.22
N THR A 499 13.44 -23.34 8.15
CA THR A 499 13.50 -24.54 9.01
C THR A 499 12.72 -24.35 10.31
N THR A 500 12.42 -25.46 11.00
CA THR A 500 11.80 -25.43 12.34
C THR A 500 12.64 -24.67 13.36
N GLU A 501 13.97 -24.78 13.30
CA GLU A 501 14.88 -24.03 14.17
C GLU A 501 14.77 -22.52 13.95
N LYS A 502 14.71 -22.07 12.68
CA LYS A 502 14.52 -20.66 12.32
C LYS A 502 13.17 -20.15 12.81
N ILE A 503 12.09 -20.93 12.63
CA ILE A 503 10.76 -20.54 13.17
C ILE A 503 10.78 -20.47 14.69
N HIS A 504 11.49 -21.37 15.38
CA HIS A 504 11.61 -21.32 16.83
C HIS A 504 12.31 -20.04 17.28
N LEU A 505 13.41 -19.66 16.62
CA LEU A 505 14.12 -18.40 16.88
C LEU A 505 13.20 -17.19 16.70
N ILE A 506 12.49 -17.13 15.58
CA ILE A 506 11.54 -16.04 15.26
C ILE A 506 10.40 -16.03 16.29
N GLY A 507 9.75 -17.17 16.52
CA GLY A 507 8.62 -17.31 17.43
C GLY A 507 8.95 -16.92 18.88
N ARG A 508 10.19 -17.14 19.34
CA ARG A 508 10.65 -16.72 20.67
C ARG A 508 10.60 -15.21 20.86
N ILE A 509 10.80 -14.44 19.79
CA ILE A 509 10.88 -12.98 19.83
C ILE A 509 9.52 -12.37 19.51
N PHE A 510 8.85 -12.90 18.48
CA PHE A 510 7.59 -12.41 17.95
C PHE A 510 6.36 -13.05 18.62
N THR A 511 6.37 -13.22 19.94
CA THR A 511 5.31 -13.94 20.67
C THR A 511 3.95 -13.21 20.71
N GLN A 512 3.91 -11.91 20.38
CA GLN A 512 2.66 -11.13 20.27
C GLN A 512 2.13 -11.01 18.84
N VAL A 513 2.77 -11.67 17.87
CA VAL A 513 2.25 -11.70 16.50
C VAL A 513 0.89 -12.37 16.47
N ARG A 514 -0.06 -11.64 15.88
CA ARG A 514 -1.44 -12.07 15.64
C ARG A 514 -1.65 -12.43 14.18
N ASN A 515 -0.94 -11.77 13.26
CA ASN A 515 -1.04 -12.07 11.84
C ASN A 515 0.35 -12.41 11.31
N LEU A 516 0.53 -13.65 10.86
CA LEU A 516 1.77 -14.11 10.26
C LEU A 516 1.51 -14.43 8.79
N THR A 517 2.31 -13.81 7.91
CA THR A 517 2.37 -14.16 6.49
C THR A 517 3.76 -14.71 6.19
N ILE A 518 3.82 -15.86 5.53
CA ILE A 518 5.06 -16.45 5.02
C ILE A 518 4.90 -16.53 3.51
N ASP A 519 5.76 -15.83 2.79
CA ASP A 519 5.63 -15.66 1.36
C ASP A 519 6.79 -16.33 0.62
N HIS A 520 6.47 -17.40 -0.10
CA HIS A 520 7.37 -18.15 -0.98
C HIS A 520 7.06 -17.88 -2.46
N GLU A 521 6.66 -16.65 -2.83
CA GLU A 521 6.10 -16.27 -4.15
C GLU A 521 6.84 -16.83 -5.39
N GLU A 522 8.11 -17.22 -5.30
CA GLU A 522 8.90 -17.77 -6.42
C GLU A 522 9.34 -19.24 -6.25
N SER A 523 8.91 -19.92 -5.17
CA SER A 523 9.53 -21.18 -4.80
C SER A 523 8.95 -22.37 -5.54
N ASN A 524 9.85 -23.18 -6.07
CA ASN A 524 9.47 -24.42 -6.72
C ASN A 524 9.24 -25.58 -5.75
N GLU A 525 9.62 -25.41 -4.49
CA GLU A 525 9.55 -26.44 -3.46
C GLU A 525 8.18 -26.43 -2.77
N TYR A 526 7.74 -27.62 -2.36
CA TYR A 526 6.54 -27.75 -1.56
C TYR A 526 6.82 -27.34 -0.12
N ILE A 527 5.92 -26.55 0.46
CA ILE A 527 5.97 -26.24 1.88
C ILE A 527 5.72 -27.52 2.68
N GLU A 528 6.65 -27.87 3.56
CA GLU A 528 6.50 -29.03 4.43
C GLU A 528 5.27 -28.87 5.34
N SER A 529 4.40 -29.87 5.37
CA SER A 529 3.19 -29.87 6.21
C SER A 529 3.51 -29.73 7.71
N ASN A 530 4.64 -30.30 8.15
CA ASN A 530 5.15 -30.17 9.51
C ASN A 530 5.51 -28.73 9.88
N LEU A 531 5.91 -27.91 8.90
CA LEU A 531 6.24 -26.50 9.09
C LEU A 531 5.00 -25.72 9.54
N ILE A 532 3.86 -25.93 8.87
CA ILE A 532 2.58 -25.28 9.18
C ILE A 532 2.17 -25.59 10.62
N LYS A 533 2.22 -26.87 11.00
CA LYS A 533 1.98 -27.33 12.37
C LYS A 533 2.91 -26.64 13.36
N PHE A 534 4.20 -26.58 13.05
CA PHE A 534 5.18 -25.98 13.94
C PHE A 534 4.92 -24.49 14.14
N VAL A 535 4.69 -23.74 13.05
CA VAL A 535 4.35 -22.31 13.09
C VAL A 535 3.17 -22.05 14.03
N VAL A 536 2.06 -22.75 13.84
CA VAL A 536 0.85 -22.55 14.65
C VAL A 536 1.15 -22.76 16.14
N ASN A 537 1.85 -23.85 16.48
CA ASN A 537 2.19 -24.13 17.87
C ASN A 537 3.16 -23.12 18.50
N GLN A 538 4.06 -22.52 17.70
CA GLN A 538 5.01 -21.51 18.20
C GLN A 538 4.34 -20.15 18.47
N PHE A 539 3.44 -19.70 17.59
CA PHE A 539 2.82 -18.38 17.69
C PHE A 539 1.50 -18.44 18.47
N ARG A 540 1.57 -18.36 19.81
CA ARG A 540 0.40 -18.52 20.71
C ARG A 540 -0.70 -17.48 20.57
N GLN A 541 -0.40 -16.28 20.06
CA GLN A 541 -1.38 -15.20 19.88
C GLN A 541 -1.91 -15.12 18.45
N LEU A 542 -1.57 -16.09 17.61
CA LEU A 542 -1.94 -16.10 16.19
C LEU A 542 -3.46 -16.09 16.04
N VAL A 543 -3.92 -15.22 15.16
CA VAL A 543 -5.32 -15.07 14.73
C VAL A 543 -5.40 -15.42 13.25
N ILE A 544 -4.43 -15.01 12.45
CA ILE A 544 -4.37 -15.32 11.02
C ILE A 544 -2.98 -15.82 10.67
N LEU A 545 -2.92 -17.00 10.02
CA LEU A 545 -1.74 -17.50 9.34
C LEU A 545 -2.04 -17.52 7.84
N HIS A 546 -1.17 -16.90 7.06
CA HIS A 546 -1.19 -16.99 5.61
C HIS A 546 0.16 -17.50 5.12
N ILE A 547 0.15 -18.49 4.24
CA ILE A 547 1.36 -19.00 3.59
C ILE A 547 1.11 -19.00 2.08
N TYR A 548 1.95 -18.31 1.33
CA TYR A 548 1.96 -18.36 -0.14
C TYR A 548 3.09 -19.29 -0.59
N GLY A 549 2.84 -20.13 -1.59
CA GLY A 549 3.80 -21.12 -2.10
C GLY A 549 3.13 -22.44 -2.50
N LYS A 550 3.90 -23.38 -3.07
CA LYS A 550 3.34 -24.68 -3.48
C LYS A 550 2.91 -25.51 -2.27
N ILE A 551 1.62 -25.82 -2.18
CA ILE A 551 1.06 -26.64 -1.10
C ILE A 551 0.95 -28.11 -1.56
N PRO A 552 1.34 -29.10 -0.74
CA PRO A 552 1.22 -30.50 -1.09
C PRO A 552 -0.21 -30.89 -1.48
N ASN A 553 -0.38 -31.62 -2.59
CA ASN A 553 -1.69 -32.06 -3.10
C ASN A 553 -2.50 -32.84 -2.07
N ASP A 554 -1.83 -33.59 -1.20
CA ASP A 554 -2.45 -34.40 -0.14
C ASP A 554 -3.22 -33.50 0.85
N MET A 555 -2.72 -32.29 1.12
CA MET A 555 -3.44 -31.31 1.95
C MET A 555 -4.66 -30.74 1.23
N VAL A 556 -4.54 -30.44 -0.07
CA VAL A 556 -5.60 -29.82 -0.89
C VAL A 556 -6.80 -30.76 -1.06
N ASN A 557 -6.55 -32.06 -1.25
CA ASN A 557 -7.59 -33.06 -1.52
C ASN A 557 -8.23 -33.65 -0.25
N SER A 558 -7.67 -33.36 0.94
CA SER A 558 -8.18 -33.87 2.21
C SER A 558 -9.36 -33.06 2.75
N HIS A 559 -10.12 -33.60 3.71
CA HIS A 559 -10.97 -32.80 4.59
C HIS A 559 -10.07 -31.93 5.48
N ILE A 560 -9.60 -30.81 4.94
CA ILE A 560 -8.45 -30.08 5.48
C ILE A 560 -8.63 -29.64 6.94
N ARG A 561 -9.86 -29.34 7.36
CA ARG A 561 -10.19 -29.05 8.76
C ARG A 561 -9.87 -30.23 9.66
N GLN A 562 -10.29 -31.43 9.27
CA GLN A 562 -10.08 -32.64 10.05
C GLN A 562 -8.63 -33.09 10.01
N TRP A 563 -7.99 -33.06 8.83
CA TRP A 563 -6.56 -33.25 8.69
C TRP A 563 -5.78 -32.33 9.64
N PHE A 564 -6.12 -31.05 9.67
CA PHE A 564 -5.43 -30.07 10.50
C PHE A 564 -5.63 -30.32 12.01
N ILE A 565 -6.82 -30.73 12.44
CA ILE A 565 -7.10 -31.13 13.84
C ILE A 565 -6.28 -32.37 14.23
N GLU A 566 -6.25 -33.38 13.36
CA GLU A 566 -5.50 -34.62 13.59
C GLU A 566 -3.99 -34.38 13.69
N GLN A 567 -3.49 -33.40 12.93
CA GLN A 567 -2.07 -33.04 12.96
C GLN A 567 -1.70 -32.09 14.12
N ASN A 568 -2.63 -31.28 14.63
CA ASN A 568 -2.36 -30.25 15.66
C ASN A 568 -2.95 -30.63 17.03
N CYS A 569 -2.19 -31.34 17.85
CA CYS A 569 -2.71 -31.92 19.09
C CYS A 569 -2.85 -30.95 20.29
N PHE A 570 -2.25 -29.74 20.27
CA PHE A 570 -2.06 -28.97 21.51
C PHE A 570 -2.79 -27.63 21.60
N GLN A 571 -3.02 -26.94 20.48
CA GLN A 571 -3.49 -25.56 20.52
C GLN A 571 -4.93 -25.36 20.04
N ILE A 572 -5.38 -26.17 19.07
CA ILE A 572 -6.69 -26.01 18.44
C ILE A 572 -7.47 -27.30 18.66
N LYS A 573 -8.59 -27.18 19.39
CA LYS A 573 -9.50 -28.28 19.69
C LYS A 573 -10.55 -28.38 18.60
N SER A 574 -11.17 -29.56 18.47
CA SER A 574 -12.31 -29.77 17.57
C SER A 574 -13.49 -28.83 17.84
N THR A 575 -13.62 -28.34 19.09
CA THR A 575 -14.63 -27.39 19.52
C THR A 575 -14.36 -25.93 19.14
N ASP A 576 -13.15 -25.62 18.67
CA ASP A 576 -12.77 -24.24 18.39
C ASP A 576 -13.39 -23.74 17.07
N ILE A 577 -13.69 -22.45 17.04
CA ILE A 577 -14.33 -21.79 15.91
C ILE A 577 -13.25 -21.17 15.03
N PHE A 578 -12.81 -21.92 14.02
CA PHE A 578 -11.81 -21.48 13.05
C PHE A 578 -12.20 -21.88 11.62
N ARG A 579 -11.52 -21.26 10.65
CA ARG A 579 -11.68 -21.52 9.21
C ARG A 579 -10.32 -21.82 8.58
N ILE A 580 -10.28 -22.81 7.70
CA ILE A 580 -9.10 -23.12 6.89
C ILE A 580 -9.51 -23.05 5.43
N GLU A 581 -8.66 -22.42 4.63
CA GLU A 581 -8.74 -22.45 3.18
C GLU A 581 -7.39 -22.83 2.62
N CYS A 582 -7.39 -23.58 1.52
CA CYS A 582 -6.18 -24.10 0.92
C CYS A 582 -6.37 -24.26 -0.58
N SER A 583 -5.32 -23.98 -1.32
CA SER A 583 -5.20 -24.25 -2.74
C SER A 583 -3.80 -24.76 -3.03
N ASN A 584 -3.52 -25.09 -4.29
CA ASN A 584 -2.19 -25.52 -4.71
C ASN A 584 -1.10 -24.46 -4.50
N THR A 585 -1.46 -23.18 -4.32
CA THR A 585 -0.51 -22.05 -4.25
C THR A 585 -0.57 -21.23 -2.96
N TRP A 586 -1.45 -21.58 -2.02
CA TRP A 586 -1.51 -20.91 -0.72
C TRP A 586 -2.29 -21.72 0.31
N PHE A 587 -1.95 -21.52 1.58
CA PHE A 587 -2.63 -22.04 2.76
C PHE A 587 -3.02 -20.90 3.69
N LYS A 588 -4.25 -20.91 4.20
CA LYS A 588 -4.73 -19.92 5.15
C LYS A 588 -5.47 -20.55 6.31
N LEU A 589 -5.09 -20.16 7.53
CA LEU A 589 -5.78 -20.49 8.77
C LEU A 589 -6.26 -19.19 9.43
N TRP A 590 -7.52 -19.18 9.85
CA TRP A 590 -8.14 -18.08 10.56
C TRP A 590 -8.79 -18.59 11.86
N LEU A 591 -8.20 -18.20 12.99
CA LEU A 591 -8.56 -18.60 14.35
C LEU A 591 -9.59 -17.68 15.00
#